data_AF-A0A0R3G2Z9-F1
#
_entry.id   AF-A0A0R3G2Z9-F1
#
_cell.length_a   1.000
_cell.length_b   1.000
_cell.length_c   1.000
_cell.angle_alpha   90.00
_cell.angle_beta   90.00
_cell.angle_gamma   90.00
#
_symmetry.space_group_name_H-M   'P 1'
#
loop_
_entity.id
_entity.type
_entity.pdbx_description
1 polymer ?
#
loop_
_entity_poly.entity_id
_entity_poly.type
_entity_poly.pdbx_seq_one_letter_code
_entity_poly.pdbx_strand_id
1 'polypeptide(L)'
;MSRAARSSFPSGWESEPDDEYDYYPLRLPPEITRITASLRLSIQAEFGGWELTRVRLYTDGSRRVLLRRKKIRDNVVGGPFTAPVM
;
A
#
# COMPACT_ATOMS: atom_id res chain seq x y z
N MET A 1 -9.94 -15.12 -14.93
CA MET A 1 -8.90 -15.76 -14.08
C MET A 1 -7.64 -14.93 -14.19
N SER A 2 -7.38 -14.04 -13.25
CA SER A 2 -6.15 -13.22 -13.25
C SER A 2 -5.64 -13.15 -11.83
N ARG A 3 -4.96 -14.22 -11.39
CA ARG A 3 -4.18 -14.21 -10.17
C ARG A 3 -3.04 -13.22 -10.44
N ALA A 4 -3.26 -11.96 -10.05
CA ALA A 4 -2.27 -10.90 -10.10
C ALA A 4 -0.97 -11.52 -9.58
N ALA A 5 0.01 -11.63 -10.49
CA ALA A 5 1.29 -12.23 -10.18
C ALA A 5 1.76 -11.56 -8.89
N ARG A 6 1.92 -12.35 -7.82
CA ARG A 6 2.64 -11.91 -6.62
C ARG A 6 4.01 -11.50 -7.13
N SER A 7 4.16 -10.22 -7.43
CA SER A 7 5.32 -9.68 -8.09
C SER A 7 6.46 -9.84 -7.10
N SER A 8 7.32 -10.84 -7.34
CA SER A 8 8.55 -11.01 -6.57
C SER A 8 9.29 -9.69 -6.64
N PHE A 9 9.29 -8.96 -5.54
CA PHE A 9 9.88 -7.64 -5.44
C PHE A 9 11.39 -7.71 -5.69
N PRO A 10 12.04 -6.58 -5.98
CA PRO A 10 13.49 -6.53 -5.94
C PRO A 10 13.96 -6.99 -4.56
N SER A 11 14.96 -7.87 -4.53
CA SER A 11 15.64 -8.26 -3.29
C SER A 11 16.06 -6.99 -2.54
N GLY A 12 15.66 -6.87 -1.26
CA GLY A 12 15.85 -5.67 -0.43
C GLY A 12 14.65 -4.71 -0.33
N TRP A 13 13.53 -5.01 -1.01
CA TRP A 13 12.23 -4.36 -0.80
C TRP A 13 11.24 -5.25 -0.05
N GLU A 14 11.69 -6.44 0.36
CA GLU A 14 11.04 -7.23 1.39
C GLU A 14 11.05 -6.37 2.65
N SER A 15 9.89 -5.80 2.96
CA SER A 15 9.67 -5.21 4.28
C SER A 15 9.48 -6.38 5.23
N GLU A 16 10.29 -6.42 6.28
CA GLU A 16 9.96 -7.23 7.45
C GLU A 16 8.53 -6.85 7.91
N PRO A 17 7.74 -7.81 8.43
CA PRO A 17 6.43 -7.50 8.98
C PRO A 17 6.60 -6.43 10.07
N ASP A 18 6.10 -5.22 9.80
CA ASP A 18 6.14 -4.09 10.72
C ASP A 18 4.81 -4.00 11.48
N ASP A 19 4.85 -3.86 12.80
CA ASP A 19 3.65 -3.79 13.63
C ASP A 19 2.93 -2.44 13.58
N GLU A 20 3.53 -1.41 12.98
CA GLU A 20 2.97 -0.06 12.88
C GLU A 20 2.49 0.28 11.46
N TYR A 21 3.08 -0.29 10.42
CA TYR A 21 2.78 0.04 9.03
C TYR A 21 2.36 -1.16 8.19
N ASP A 22 1.38 -0.93 7.32
CA ASP A 22 1.08 -1.80 6.18
C ASP A 22 1.87 -1.32 4.96
N TYR A 23 2.41 -2.27 4.20
CA TYR A 23 3.10 -2.00 2.95
C TYR A 23 2.32 -2.56 1.77
N TYR A 24 2.14 -1.78 0.71
CA TYR A 24 1.43 -2.20 -0.49
C TYR A 24 2.28 -2.15 -1.76
N PRO A 25 2.44 -3.29 -2.44
CA PRO A 25 3.26 -3.42 -3.62
C PRO A 25 2.54 -3.07 -4.90
N LEU A 26 3.15 -2.25 -5.75
CA LEU A 26 2.59 -1.93 -7.07
C LEU A 26 3.63 -2.08 -8.18
N ARG A 27 3.21 -2.70 -9.28
CA ARG A 27 3.90 -2.62 -10.56
C ARG A 27 3.06 -1.79 -11.52
N LEU A 28 3.66 -0.70 -12.00
CA LEU A 28 3.10 0.14 -13.05
C LEU A 28 3.74 -0.29 -14.38
N PRO A 29 2.95 -0.72 -15.36
CA PRO A 29 3.48 -1.10 -16.66
C PRO A 29 3.89 0.15 -17.48
N PRO A 30 4.73 -0.02 -18.52
CA PRO A 30 5.30 1.09 -19.26
C PRO A 30 4.28 1.94 -20.02
N GLU A 31 3.12 1.39 -20.42
CA GLU A 31 2.06 2.18 -21.07
C GLU A 31 1.45 3.25 -20.16
N ILE A 32 1.60 3.13 -18.85
CA ILE A 32 1.14 4.16 -17.92
C ILE A 32 2.15 5.30 -17.99
N THR A 33 1.67 6.49 -18.34
CA THR A 33 2.53 7.68 -18.37
C THR A 33 2.97 8.09 -16.97
N ARG A 34 3.96 8.98 -16.88
CA ARG A 34 4.36 9.57 -15.61
C ARG A 34 3.22 10.35 -14.95
N ILE A 35 2.50 11.16 -15.73
CA ILE A 35 1.41 12.02 -15.25
C ILE A 35 0.26 11.16 -14.71
N THR A 36 -0.17 10.15 -15.46
CA THR A 36 -1.24 9.24 -15.02
C THR A 36 -0.86 8.48 -13.74
N ALA A 37 0.39 8.02 -13.65
CA ALA A 37 0.88 7.37 -12.43
C ALA A 37 0.85 8.34 -11.24
N SER A 38 1.38 9.55 -11.41
CA SER A 38 1.38 10.58 -10.36
C SER A 38 -0.02 10.87 -9.86
N LEU A 39 -0.99 11.11 -10.77
CA LEU A 39 -2.37 11.37 -10.39
C LEU A 39 -2.99 10.20 -9.60
N ARG A 40 -2.80 8.96 -10.07
CA ARG A 40 -3.32 7.76 -9.38
C ARG A 40 -2.72 7.60 -7.98
N LEU A 41 -1.42 7.84 -7.83
CA LEU A 41 -0.73 7.73 -6.55
C LEU A 41 -1.15 8.86 -5.59
N SER A 42 -1.31 10.09 -6.09
CA SER A 42 -1.84 11.20 -5.29
C SER A 42 -3.23 10.88 -4.75
N ILE A 43 -4.14 10.37 -5.58
CA ILE A 43 -5.48 9.97 -5.12
C ILE A 43 -5.39 8.92 -3.99
N GLN A 44 -4.49 7.94 -4.11
CA GLN A 44 -4.28 6.94 -3.06
C GLN A 44 -3.72 7.56 -1.77
N ALA A 45 -2.90 8.61 -1.87
CA ALA A 45 -2.41 9.34 -0.71
C ALA A 45 -3.51 10.14 -0.03
N GLU A 46 -4.23 10.96 -0.80
CA GLU A 46 -5.28 11.84 -0.27
C GLU A 46 -6.44 11.06 0.36
N PHE A 47 -6.89 9.98 -0.29
CA PHE A 47 -8.12 9.28 0.10
C PHE A 47 -7.91 7.88 0.67
N GLY A 48 -6.77 7.26 0.39
CA GLY A 48 -6.45 5.91 0.88
C GLY A 48 -5.49 5.88 2.08
N GLY A 49 -4.95 7.04 2.47
CA GLY A 49 -3.92 7.16 3.51
C GLY A 49 -2.58 6.51 3.13
N TRP A 50 -2.35 6.27 1.83
CA TRP A 50 -1.15 5.62 1.33
C TRP A 50 -0.05 6.62 0.99
N GLU A 51 1.10 6.47 1.62
CA GLU A 51 2.27 7.27 1.34
C GLU A 51 3.24 6.56 0.40
N LEU A 52 3.79 7.31 -0.55
CA LEU A 52 4.83 6.82 -1.45
C LEU A 52 6.17 6.67 -0.72
N THR A 53 6.70 5.45 -0.60
CA THR A 53 7.96 5.20 0.11
C THR A 53 9.13 4.95 -0.83
N ARG A 54 8.94 4.13 -1.88
CA ARG A 54 10.01 3.80 -2.85
C ARG A 54 9.46 3.75 -4.26
N VAL A 55 10.28 4.18 -5.21
CA VAL A 55 10.01 4.05 -6.65
C VAL A 55 11.28 3.58 -7.35
N ARG A 56 11.13 2.61 -8.26
CA ARG A 56 12.20 2.17 -9.15
C ARG A 56 11.66 2.11 -10.57
N LEU A 57 12.30 2.85 -11.46
CA LEU A 57 12.08 2.78 -12.90
C LEU A 57 13.03 1.73 -13.48
N TYR A 58 12.53 0.94 -14.43
CA TYR A 58 13.29 -0.05 -15.17
C TYR A 58 13.50 0.40 -16.62
N THR A 59 14.47 -0.22 -17.29
CA THR A 59 14.83 0.07 -18.68
C THR A 59 13.72 -0.28 -19.67
N ASP A 60 12.82 -1.21 -19.31
CA ASP A 60 11.61 -1.53 -20.07
C ASP A 60 10.50 -0.46 -19.91
N GLY A 61 10.75 0.61 -19.15
CA GLY A 61 9.80 1.68 -18.84
C GLY A 61 8.81 1.32 -17.73
N SER A 62 8.79 0.06 -17.26
CA SER A 62 7.97 -0.32 -16.13
C SER A 62 8.50 0.30 -14.84
N ARG A 63 7.61 0.48 -13.86
CA ARG A 63 7.96 1.03 -12.55
C ARG A 63 7.47 0.11 -11.45
N ARG A 64 8.28 -0.07 -10.43
CA ARG A 64 7.82 -0.65 -9.16
C ARG A 64 7.71 0.44 -8.12
N VAL A 65 6.63 0.40 -7.37
CA VAL A 65 6.26 1.36 -6.36
C VAL A 65 5.95 0.62 -5.07
N LEU A 66 6.48 1.14 -3.96
CA LEU A 66 6.15 0.69 -2.62
C LEU A 66 5.37 1.80 -1.92
N LEU A 67 4.14 1.48 -1.54
CA LEU A 67 3.32 2.33 -0.69
C LEU A 67 3.39 1.85 0.76
N ARG A 68 3.21 2.76 1.72
CA ARG A 68 3.01 2.42 3.13
C ARG A 68 1.81 3.17 3.69
N ARG A 69 1.17 2.65 4.73
CA ARG A 69 0.21 3.40 5.55
C ARG A 69 0.28 2.91 6.98
N LYS A 70 -0.09 3.75 7.95
CA LYS A 70 -0.12 3.34 9.35
C LYS A 70 -1.27 2.35 9.59
N LYS A 71 -0.99 1.26 10.29
CA LYS A 71 -2.00 0.31 10.76
C LYS A 71 -2.89 1.02 11.77
N ILE A 72 -4.19 0.95 11.55
CA ILE A 72 -5.17 1.35 12.56
C ILE A 72 -5.17 0.22 13.58
N ARG A 73 -4.43 0.40 14.67
CA ARG A 73 -4.58 -0.46 15.85
C ARG A 73 -5.94 -0.12 16.43
N ASP A 74 -6.89 -1.00 16.18
CA ASP A 74 -8.19 -0.94 16.82
C ASP A 74 -7.94 -1.19 18.31
N ASN A 75 -7.66 -0.13 19.06
CA ASN A 75 -7.63 -0.19 20.52
C ASN A 75 -9.09 -0.23 21.00
N VAL A 76 -9.85 -1.21 20.54
CA VAL A 76 -11.08 -1.60 21.23
C VAL A 76 -10.61 -2.30 22.48
N VAL A 77 -10.41 -1.49 23.52
CA VAL A 77 -10.60 -1.92 24.90
C VAL A 77 -12.02 -2.47 24.94
N GLY A 78 -12.12 -3.80 24.81
CA GLY A 78 -13.35 -4.55 25.01
C GLY A 78 -13.74 -4.48 26.49
N GLY A 79 -14.25 -3.33 26.92
CA GLY A 79 -15.13 -3.27 28.06
C GLY A 79 -16.43 -3.98 27.71
N PRO A 80 -16.99 -4.83 28.59
CA PRO A 80 -18.25 -5.48 28.29
C PRO A 80 -19.32 -4.40 28.11
N PHE A 81 -19.90 -4.32 26.91
CA PHE A 81 -21.14 -3.62 26.66
C PHE A 81 -22.28 -4.39 27.37
N THR A 82 -22.30 -4.33 28.71
CA THR A 82 -23.53 -4.55 29.46
C THR A 82 -24.32 -3.26 29.34
N ALA A 83 -25.23 -3.21 28.38
CA ALA A 83 -26.32 -2.24 28.43
C ALA A 83 -27.22 -2.63 29.62
N PRO A 84 -27.45 -1.75 30.62
CA PRO A 84 -28.48 -2.02 31.61
C PRO A 84 -29.84 -1.89 30.91
N VAL A 85 -30.61 -2.96 30.97
CA VAL A 85 -32.03 -2.93 30.64
C VAL A 85 -32.75 -2.17 31.76
N MET A 86 -33.37 -1.05 31.41
CA MET A 86 -34.46 -0.41 32.16
C MET A 86 -35.55 -0.04 31.17
#